data_AF-A0A9P6P4D1-F1
#
_entry.id   AF-A0A9P6P4D1-F1
#
_cell.length_a   1.000
_cell.length_b   1.000
_cell.length_c   1.000
_cell.angle_alpha   90.00
_cell.angle_beta   90.00
_cell.angle_gamma   90.00
#
_symmetry.space_group_name_H-M   'P 1'
#
loop_
_entity.id
_entity.type
_entity.pdbx_description
1 polymer ?
#
loop_
_entity_poly.entity_id
_entity_poly.type
_entity_poly.pdbx_seq_one_letter_code
_entity_poly.pdbx_strand_id
1 'polypeptide(L)'
;MYIASKLLWTLGLVLGVWAQQIRLQQPYEEWPLTSDLVVRDTLQGYYENMVDDVIGGYNEQLLVWLVHSMNTVQLNTIIKTQASLLGLDHASGACLMKMPGIIAKHVNRISNIVLSTIDPTVDHFLPVLGPRDATTEELETAFTSLNQVVGHHLLQSIDNYDLLMQVTQDMETCEEQYEDEDDDMDSDAASLDLLTDSDIWSWLSHRLPGFLFQKKHPQPPLETAFLDDYLTTIKDQIWVELDARVPDLITTIQADLLEDDF
;
A
#
# COMPACT_ATOMS: atom_id res chain seq x y z
N MET A 1 -5.90 -9.14 -33.22
CA MET A 1 -5.38 -10.15 -32.26
C MET A 1 -5.49 -9.72 -30.79
N TYR A 2 -5.49 -8.44 -30.44
CA TYR A 2 -5.59 -7.97 -29.03
C TYR A 2 -6.94 -8.20 -28.33
N ILE A 3 -8.05 -8.22 -29.08
CA ILE A 3 -9.41 -8.34 -28.51
C ILE A 3 -9.68 -9.76 -28.00
N ALA A 4 -9.11 -10.78 -28.64
CA ALA A 4 -9.27 -12.18 -28.24
C ALA A 4 -8.59 -12.47 -26.88
N SER A 5 -7.48 -11.80 -26.57
CA SER A 5 -6.77 -11.98 -25.30
C SER A 5 -7.58 -11.41 -24.13
N LYS A 6 -8.10 -10.18 -24.22
CA LYS A 6 -8.91 -9.58 -23.15
C LYS A 6 -10.20 -10.35 -22.85
N LEU A 7 -10.81 -10.98 -23.86
CA LEU A 7 -11.99 -11.83 -23.68
C LEU A 7 -11.65 -13.13 -22.93
N LEU A 8 -10.47 -13.72 -23.19
CA LEU A 8 -10.01 -14.92 -22.48
C LEU A 8 -9.73 -14.66 -21.00
N TRP A 9 -9.12 -13.51 -20.67
CA TRP A 9 -8.86 -13.12 -19.28
C TRP A 9 -10.14 -12.82 -18.49
N THR A 10 -11.08 -12.10 -19.10
CA THR A 10 -12.37 -11.79 -18.45
C THR A 10 -13.26 -13.03 -18.30
N LEU A 11 -13.25 -13.94 -19.27
CA LEU A 11 -13.93 -15.24 -19.15
C LEU A 11 -13.30 -16.12 -18.06
N GLY A 12 -11.96 -16.13 -17.93
CA GLY A 12 -11.26 -16.83 -16.85
C GLY A 12 -11.67 -16.31 -15.47
N LEU A 13 -11.78 -14.99 -15.30
CA LEU A 13 -12.22 -14.37 -14.05
C LEU A 13 -13.69 -14.69 -13.73
N VAL A 14 -14.59 -14.59 -14.71
CA VAL A 14 -16.01 -14.90 -14.50
C VAL A 14 -16.22 -16.38 -14.18
N LEU A 15 -15.49 -17.27 -14.84
CA LEU A 15 -15.54 -18.71 -14.56
C LEU A 15 -14.90 -19.06 -13.21
N GLY A 16 -13.82 -18.38 -12.82
CA GLY A 16 -13.21 -18.51 -11.50
C GLY A 16 -14.18 -18.11 -10.39
N VAL A 17 -14.80 -16.94 -10.51
CA VAL A 17 -15.81 -16.46 -9.55
C VAL A 17 -17.03 -17.38 -9.50
N TRP A 18 -17.51 -17.88 -10.64
CA TRP A 18 -18.62 -18.84 -10.68
C TRP A 18 -18.25 -20.20 -10.09
N ALA A 19 -17.04 -20.70 -10.34
CA ALA A 19 -16.55 -21.94 -9.74
C ALA A 19 -16.40 -21.79 -8.21
N GLN A 20 -15.94 -20.63 -7.75
CA GLN A 20 -15.91 -20.25 -6.33
C GLN A 20 -17.32 -20.25 -5.72
N GLN A 21 -18.28 -19.62 -6.39
CA GLN A 21 -19.68 -19.53 -5.95
C GLN A 21 -20.35 -20.90 -5.82
N ILE A 22 -20.01 -21.84 -6.71
CA ILE A 22 -20.54 -23.21 -6.68
C ILE A 22 -19.89 -24.03 -5.55
N ARG A 23 -18.60 -23.82 -5.24
CA ARG A 23 -17.95 -24.43 -4.07
C ARG A 23 -18.59 -23.98 -2.75
N LEU A 24 -19.01 -22.72 -2.65
CA LEU A 24 -19.69 -22.18 -1.47
C LEU A 24 -21.06 -22.83 -1.16
N GLN A 25 -21.63 -23.63 -2.08
CA GLN A 25 -22.91 -24.32 -1.86
C GLN A 25 -22.79 -25.76 -1.36
N GLN A 26 -21.57 -26.30 -1.20
CA GLN A 26 -21.41 -27.62 -0.59
C GLN A 26 -21.48 -27.54 0.94
N PRO A 27 -22.08 -28.54 1.62
CA PRO A 27 -22.09 -28.59 3.07
C PRO A 27 -20.64 -28.67 3.56
N TYR A 28 -20.19 -27.61 4.22
CA TYR A 28 -18.84 -27.47 4.74
C TYR A 28 -18.71 -28.34 6.00
N GLU A 29 -17.70 -29.21 6.01
CA GLU A 29 -17.28 -29.89 7.23
C GLU A 29 -16.45 -28.87 8.01
N GLU A 30 -17.05 -28.31 9.07
CA GLU A 30 -16.43 -27.28 9.90
C GLU A 30 -15.10 -27.79 10.47
N TRP A 31 -14.04 -26.99 10.31
CA TRP A 31 -12.78 -27.21 11.01
C TRP A 31 -13.04 -27.22 12.53
N PRO A 32 -12.24 -27.98 13.30
CA PRO A 32 -12.24 -27.78 14.74
C PRO A 32 -11.81 -26.33 15.04
N LEU A 33 -12.62 -25.61 15.81
CA LEU A 33 -12.48 -24.19 16.19
C LEU A 33 -11.06 -23.75 16.61
N THR A 34 -10.21 -24.67 17.08
CA THR A 34 -8.81 -24.39 17.47
C THR A 34 -7.86 -24.31 16.28
N SER A 35 -8.07 -25.11 15.24
CA SER A 35 -7.26 -25.13 14.02
C SER A 35 -7.54 -23.92 13.14
N ASP A 36 -8.80 -23.44 13.14
CA ASP A 36 -9.20 -22.23 12.41
C ASP A 36 -8.49 -20.98 12.92
N LEU A 37 -8.34 -20.84 14.24
CA LEU A 37 -7.68 -19.67 14.84
C LEU A 37 -6.19 -19.63 14.50
N VAL A 38 -5.49 -20.77 14.54
CA VAL A 38 -4.06 -20.84 14.19
C VAL A 38 -3.85 -20.54 12.72
N VAL A 39 -4.64 -21.17 11.83
CA VAL A 39 -4.54 -20.94 10.38
C VAL A 39 -4.87 -19.49 10.03
N ARG A 40 -5.91 -18.92 10.65
CA ARG A 40 -6.29 -17.51 10.49
C ARG A 40 -5.16 -16.58 10.91
N ASP A 41 -4.60 -16.75 12.10
CA ASP A 41 -3.56 -15.87 12.62
C ASP A 41 -2.27 -15.99 11.79
N THR A 42 -1.92 -17.19 11.34
CA THR A 42 -0.80 -17.43 10.41
C THR A 42 -1.03 -16.71 9.07
N LEU A 43 -2.23 -16.82 8.49
CA LEU A 43 -2.58 -16.14 7.24
C LEU A 43 -2.57 -14.61 7.37
N GLN A 44 -3.21 -14.10 8.42
CA GLN A 44 -3.25 -12.67 8.71
C GLN A 44 -1.84 -12.12 8.88
N GLY A 45 -1.04 -12.74 9.75
CA GLY A 45 0.34 -12.32 10.00
C GLY A 45 1.22 -12.42 8.75
N TYR A 46 1.03 -13.44 7.91
CA TYR A 46 1.74 -13.56 6.64
C TYR A 46 1.48 -12.35 5.72
N TYR A 47 0.22 -11.99 5.50
CA TYR A 47 -0.13 -10.88 4.62
C TYR A 47 0.26 -9.53 5.22
N GLU A 48 0.09 -9.34 6.54
CA GLU A 48 0.47 -8.10 7.23
C GLU A 48 1.97 -7.86 7.12
N ASN A 49 2.79 -8.88 7.36
CA ASN A 49 4.24 -8.79 7.24
C ASN A 49 4.68 -8.47 5.80
N MET A 50 4.06 -9.12 4.81
CA MET A 50 4.36 -8.82 3.40
C MET A 50 4.02 -7.37 3.03
N VAL A 51 2.85 -6.89 3.46
CA VAL A 51 2.43 -5.51 3.20
C VAL A 51 3.34 -4.51 3.91
N ASP A 52 3.70 -4.74 5.18
CA ASP A 52 4.60 -3.85 5.92
C ASP A 52 6.02 -3.85 5.31
N ASP A 53 6.53 -5.01 4.88
CA ASP A 53 7.82 -5.11 4.18
C ASP A 53 7.83 -4.26 2.89
N VAL A 54 6.81 -4.45 2.04
CA VAL A 54 6.74 -3.79 0.73
C VAL A 54 6.39 -2.32 0.91
N ILE A 55 5.20 -2.01 1.43
CA ILE A 55 4.73 -0.63 1.54
C ILE A 55 5.61 0.14 2.53
N GLY A 56 5.93 -0.43 3.69
CA GLY A 56 6.82 0.22 4.66
C GLY A 56 8.20 0.53 4.07
N GLY A 57 8.80 -0.43 3.35
CA GLY A 57 10.10 -0.23 2.70
C GLY A 57 10.09 0.85 1.61
N TYR A 58 9.05 0.91 0.77
CA TYR A 58 8.94 1.96 -0.26
C TYR A 58 8.54 3.32 0.34
N ASN A 59 7.72 3.35 1.39
CA ASN A 59 7.38 4.57 2.12
C ASN A 59 8.64 5.18 2.72
N GLU A 60 9.43 4.36 3.42
CA GLU A 60 10.68 4.81 3.99
C GLU A 60 11.60 5.40 2.93
N GLN A 61 11.78 4.70 1.79
CA GLN A 61 12.61 5.20 0.69
C GLN A 61 12.14 6.54 0.15
N LEU A 62 10.84 6.68 -0.12
CA LEU A 62 10.25 7.93 -0.61
C LEU A 62 10.46 9.07 0.39
N LEU A 63 10.17 8.80 1.66
CA LEU A 63 10.27 9.79 2.73
C LEU A 63 11.72 10.22 2.95
N VAL A 64 12.64 9.27 3.07
CA VAL A 64 14.08 9.55 3.17
C VAL A 64 14.53 10.42 2.00
N TRP A 65 14.12 10.08 0.77
CA TRP A 65 14.45 10.87 -0.40
C TRP A 65 13.86 12.29 -0.34
N LEU A 66 12.60 12.46 0.05
CA LEU A 66 11.97 13.77 0.24
C LEU A 66 12.75 14.61 1.25
N VAL A 67 13.05 14.05 2.43
CA VAL A 67 13.77 14.73 3.52
C VAL A 67 15.17 15.17 3.08
N HIS A 68 15.95 14.28 2.48
CA HIS A 68 17.31 14.61 2.05
C HIS A 68 17.34 15.69 0.96
N SER A 69 16.29 15.75 0.17
CA SER A 69 16.20 16.67 -0.95
C SER A 69 15.76 18.07 -0.51
N MET A 70 15.17 18.25 0.69
CA MET A 70 14.63 19.54 1.19
C MET A 70 15.62 20.70 1.21
N ASN A 71 16.91 20.41 1.40
CA ASN A 71 17.96 21.43 1.43
C ASN A 71 18.56 21.72 0.05
N THR A 72 17.97 21.19 -1.02
CA THR A 72 18.51 21.27 -2.38
C THR A 72 17.59 22.04 -3.30
N VAL A 73 18.17 22.83 -4.21
CA VAL A 73 17.46 23.44 -5.33
C VAL A 73 16.72 22.38 -6.17
N GLN A 74 17.23 21.15 -6.19
CA GLN A 74 16.65 20.02 -6.90
C GLN A 74 15.26 19.63 -6.36
N LEU A 75 15.03 19.58 -5.05
CA LEU A 75 13.69 19.26 -4.55
C LEU A 75 12.68 20.33 -4.93
N ASN A 76 13.05 21.60 -4.85
CA ASN A 76 12.14 22.68 -5.26
C ASN A 76 11.73 22.49 -6.74
N THR A 77 12.67 22.13 -7.61
CA THR A 77 12.34 21.77 -9.00
C THR A 77 11.42 20.55 -9.07
N ILE A 78 11.72 19.47 -8.34
CA ILE A 78 10.94 18.22 -8.41
C ILE A 78 9.52 18.39 -7.84
N ILE A 79 9.38 19.09 -6.72
CA ILE A 79 8.09 19.41 -6.10
C ILE A 79 7.28 20.35 -6.97
N LYS A 80 7.91 21.35 -7.60
CA LYS A 80 7.24 22.19 -8.61
C LYS A 80 6.79 21.40 -9.82
N THR A 81 7.64 20.51 -10.35
CA THR A 81 7.27 19.63 -11.45
C THR A 81 6.09 18.75 -11.06
N GLN A 82 6.12 18.14 -9.88
CA GLN A 82 5.02 17.31 -9.39
C GLN A 82 3.74 18.11 -9.16
N ALA A 83 3.82 19.33 -8.61
CA ALA A 83 2.68 20.22 -8.44
C ALA A 83 2.06 20.58 -9.80
N SER A 84 2.88 20.95 -10.79
CA SER A 84 2.40 21.23 -12.16
C SER A 84 1.74 20.00 -12.79
N LEU A 85 2.29 18.79 -12.59
CA LEU A 85 1.68 17.55 -13.06
C LEU A 85 0.34 17.23 -12.39
N LEU A 86 0.11 17.74 -11.17
CA LEU A 86 -1.17 17.67 -10.46
C LEU A 86 -2.14 18.78 -10.87
N GLY A 87 -1.75 19.70 -11.76
CA GLY A 87 -2.55 20.85 -12.17
C GLY A 87 -2.43 22.07 -11.23
N LEU A 88 -1.46 22.06 -10.32
CA LEU A 88 -1.21 23.11 -9.33
C LEU A 88 -0.13 24.10 -9.82
N ASP A 89 -0.32 24.65 -11.02
CA ASP A 89 0.68 25.51 -11.69
C ASP A 89 0.96 26.84 -10.96
N HIS A 90 0.06 27.24 -10.06
CA HIS A 90 0.11 28.49 -9.31
C HIS A 90 0.30 28.30 -7.81
N ALA A 91 0.70 27.11 -7.37
CA ALA A 91 0.92 26.84 -5.96
C ALA A 91 1.96 27.80 -5.35
N SER A 92 1.62 28.41 -4.22
CA SER A 92 2.48 29.31 -3.47
C SER A 92 3.74 28.59 -2.98
N GLY A 93 4.81 29.36 -2.79
CA GLY A 93 6.06 28.83 -2.25
C GLY A 93 5.88 28.19 -0.87
N ALA A 94 4.96 28.72 -0.05
CA ALA A 94 4.67 28.20 1.28
C ALA A 94 4.01 26.81 1.20
N CYS A 95 3.00 26.62 0.36
CA CYS A 95 2.34 25.33 0.19
C CYS A 95 3.23 24.30 -0.50
N LEU A 96 4.03 24.70 -1.49
CA LEU A 96 5.04 23.81 -2.09
C LEU A 96 6.02 23.26 -1.04
N MET A 97 6.39 24.06 -0.03
CA MET A 97 7.23 23.60 1.07
C MET A 97 6.51 22.62 2.01
N LYS A 98 5.17 22.66 2.10
CA LYS A 98 4.36 21.70 2.87
C LYS A 98 4.08 20.39 2.11
N MET A 99 4.18 20.38 0.78
CA MET A 99 3.87 19.22 -0.06
C MET A 99 4.54 17.90 0.39
N PRO A 100 5.84 17.87 0.78
CA PRO A 100 6.43 16.63 1.28
C PRO A 100 5.76 16.08 2.56
N GLY A 101 5.31 16.97 3.46
CA GLY A 101 4.56 16.58 4.66
C GLY A 101 3.18 16.04 4.32
N ILE A 102 2.49 16.68 3.38
CA ILE A 102 1.19 16.21 2.84
C ILE A 102 1.36 14.82 2.22
N ILE A 103 2.37 14.63 1.37
CA ILE A 103 2.71 13.33 0.78
C ILE A 103 2.94 12.31 1.91
N ALA A 104 3.78 12.62 2.89
CA ALA A 104 4.09 11.70 3.98
C ALA A 104 2.85 11.24 4.75
N LYS A 105 1.94 12.16 5.07
CA LYS A 105 0.65 11.90 5.69
C LYS A 105 -0.16 10.90 4.85
N HIS A 106 -0.31 11.15 3.55
CA HIS A 106 -1.14 10.30 2.70
C HIS A 106 -0.52 8.93 2.40
N VAL A 107 0.81 8.84 2.27
CA VAL A 107 1.48 7.56 2.03
C VAL A 107 1.38 6.66 3.28
N ASN A 108 1.49 7.23 4.48
CA ASN A 108 1.22 6.51 5.72
C ASN A 108 -0.25 6.06 5.82
N ARG A 109 -1.19 6.90 5.37
CA ARG A 109 -2.60 6.55 5.34
C ARG A 109 -2.92 5.41 4.39
N ILE A 110 -2.25 5.33 3.23
CA ILE A 110 -2.34 4.16 2.33
C ILE A 110 -1.93 2.89 3.07
N SER A 111 -0.79 2.90 3.77
CA SER A 111 -0.33 1.73 4.53
C SER A 111 -1.41 1.22 5.50
N ASN A 112 -1.99 2.13 6.29
CA ASN A 112 -3.04 1.78 7.24
C ASN A 112 -4.31 1.22 6.57
N ILE A 113 -4.73 1.83 5.45
CA ILE A 113 -5.90 1.37 4.68
C ILE A 113 -5.66 -0.03 4.14
N VAL A 114 -4.50 -0.25 3.51
CA VAL A 114 -4.15 -1.55 2.92
C VAL A 114 -4.07 -2.63 4.00
N LEU A 115 -3.38 -2.37 5.12
CA LEU A 115 -3.32 -3.30 6.25
C LEU A 115 -4.73 -3.63 6.79
N SER A 116 -5.61 -2.63 6.93
CA SER A 116 -6.98 -2.84 7.43
C SER A 116 -7.86 -3.72 6.52
N THR A 117 -7.44 -3.98 5.29
CA THR A 117 -8.18 -4.83 4.35
C THR A 117 -7.84 -6.32 4.46
N ILE A 118 -6.73 -6.65 5.13
CA ILE A 118 -6.23 -8.02 5.24
C ILE A 118 -7.18 -8.86 6.10
N ASP A 119 -7.42 -8.42 7.33
CA ASP A 119 -8.27 -9.09 8.32
C ASP A 119 -9.66 -9.49 7.75
N PRO A 120 -10.47 -8.57 7.18
CA PRO A 120 -11.77 -8.94 6.63
C PRO A 120 -11.67 -9.83 5.39
N THR A 121 -10.57 -9.78 4.64
CA THR A 121 -10.38 -10.63 3.46
C THR A 121 -10.01 -12.05 3.88
N VAL A 122 -9.11 -12.21 4.86
CA VAL A 122 -8.76 -13.52 5.43
C VAL A 122 -9.99 -14.18 6.06
N ASP A 123 -10.74 -13.44 6.89
CA ASP A 123 -11.96 -13.95 7.52
C ASP A 123 -13.02 -14.38 6.51
N HIS A 124 -13.15 -13.66 5.39
CA HIS A 124 -14.07 -14.02 4.32
C HIS A 124 -13.68 -15.32 3.60
N PHE A 125 -12.38 -15.60 3.49
CA PHE A 125 -11.85 -16.73 2.74
C PHE A 125 -11.59 -17.98 3.59
N LEU A 126 -11.44 -17.84 4.91
CA LEU A 126 -11.18 -18.95 5.82
C LEU A 126 -12.15 -20.14 5.62
N PRO A 127 -13.48 -19.94 5.45
CA PRO A 127 -14.41 -21.05 5.23
C PRO A 127 -14.20 -21.80 3.91
N VAL A 128 -13.47 -21.22 2.96
CA VAL A 128 -13.24 -21.77 1.61
C VAL A 128 -12.00 -22.69 1.58
N LEU A 129 -11.12 -22.61 2.57
CA LEU A 129 -9.88 -23.39 2.61
C LEU A 129 -10.09 -24.91 2.78
N GLY A 130 -11.34 -25.37 2.88
CA GLY A 130 -11.72 -26.79 2.78
C GLY A 130 -11.33 -27.62 4.00
N PRO A 131 -11.83 -28.85 4.16
CA PRO A 131 -11.62 -29.66 5.37
C PRO A 131 -10.17 -30.14 5.58
N ARG A 132 -9.85 -30.58 6.81
CA ARG A 132 -8.53 -31.09 7.27
C ARG A 132 -7.85 -32.11 6.35
N ASP A 133 -8.61 -32.88 5.58
CA ASP A 133 -8.09 -33.94 4.71
C ASP A 133 -7.70 -33.45 3.30
N ALA A 134 -7.65 -32.13 3.07
CA ALA A 134 -7.28 -31.55 1.79
C ALA A 134 -5.88 -32.02 1.35
N THR A 135 -5.79 -32.47 0.11
CA THR A 135 -4.51 -32.82 -0.49
C THR A 135 -3.62 -31.59 -0.64
N THR A 136 -2.30 -31.78 -0.72
CA THR A 136 -1.34 -30.69 -0.97
C THR A 136 -1.71 -29.87 -2.21
N GLU A 137 -2.20 -30.52 -3.27
CA GLU A 137 -2.63 -29.85 -4.52
C GLU A 137 -3.89 -28.99 -4.31
N GLU A 138 -4.83 -29.44 -3.48
CA GLU A 138 -6.03 -28.68 -3.13
C GLU A 138 -5.70 -27.46 -2.27
N LEU A 139 -4.81 -27.62 -1.28
CA LEU A 139 -4.30 -26.52 -0.46
C LEU A 139 -3.54 -25.50 -1.31
N GLU A 140 -2.64 -25.94 -2.18
CA GLU A 140 -1.91 -25.06 -3.10
C GLU A 140 -2.88 -24.25 -3.97
N THR A 141 -3.86 -24.91 -4.57
CA THR A 141 -4.90 -24.23 -5.37
C THR A 141 -5.69 -23.20 -4.53
N ALA A 142 -6.03 -23.55 -3.29
CA ALA A 142 -6.80 -22.68 -2.40
C ALA A 142 -5.99 -21.45 -1.95
N PHE A 143 -4.71 -21.63 -1.58
CA PHE A 143 -3.82 -20.53 -1.19
C PHE A 143 -3.42 -19.65 -2.38
N THR A 144 -3.21 -20.21 -3.57
CA THR A 144 -3.04 -19.40 -4.78
C THR A 144 -4.28 -18.55 -5.06
N SER A 145 -5.49 -19.11 -4.89
CA SER A 145 -6.74 -18.35 -5.02
C SER A 145 -6.85 -17.26 -3.95
N LEU A 146 -6.50 -17.56 -2.71
CA LEU A 146 -6.48 -16.58 -1.63
C LEU A 146 -5.52 -15.42 -1.93
N ASN A 147 -4.29 -15.72 -2.36
CA ASN A 147 -3.31 -14.71 -2.75
C ASN A 147 -3.81 -13.81 -3.87
N GLN A 148 -4.51 -14.37 -4.85
CA GLN A 148 -5.11 -13.56 -5.92
C GLN A 148 -6.19 -12.61 -5.40
N VAL A 149 -7.04 -13.06 -4.48
CA VAL A 149 -8.11 -12.22 -3.96
C VAL A 149 -7.60 -11.18 -2.98
N VAL A 150 -6.71 -11.57 -2.05
CA VAL A 150 -6.01 -10.62 -1.18
C VAL A 150 -5.27 -9.61 -2.03
N GLY A 151 -4.46 -10.04 -3.00
CA GLY A 151 -3.77 -9.14 -3.93
C GLY A 151 -4.71 -8.17 -4.63
N HIS A 152 -5.85 -8.65 -5.13
CA HIS A 152 -6.85 -7.79 -5.75
C HIS A 152 -7.39 -6.73 -4.78
N HIS A 153 -7.75 -7.13 -3.57
CA HIS A 153 -8.29 -6.22 -2.55
C HIS A 153 -7.25 -5.18 -2.09
N LEU A 154 -5.99 -5.58 -1.90
CA LEU A 154 -4.91 -4.67 -1.53
C LEU A 154 -4.73 -3.58 -2.59
N LEU A 155 -4.65 -3.99 -3.87
CA LEU A 155 -4.42 -3.06 -4.98
C LEU A 155 -5.63 -2.17 -5.24
N GLN A 156 -6.83 -2.74 -5.15
CA GLN A 156 -8.06 -1.97 -5.24
C GLN A 156 -8.13 -0.93 -4.13
N SER A 157 -7.65 -1.24 -2.93
CA SER A 157 -7.60 -0.29 -1.81
C SER A 157 -6.62 0.85 -2.05
N ILE A 158 -5.48 0.57 -2.69
CA ILE A 158 -4.52 1.60 -3.13
C ILE A 158 -5.17 2.50 -4.19
N ASP A 159 -5.79 1.91 -5.23
CA ASP A 159 -6.41 2.66 -6.32
C ASP A 159 -7.61 3.49 -5.86
N ASN A 160 -8.45 2.95 -4.97
CA ASN A 160 -9.63 3.64 -4.42
C ASN A 160 -9.26 4.84 -3.55
N TYR A 161 -8.09 4.82 -2.91
CA TYR A 161 -7.66 5.94 -2.07
C TYR A 161 -7.28 7.18 -2.91
N ASP A 162 -6.80 6.97 -4.13
CA ASP A 162 -6.41 8.03 -5.08
C ASP A 162 -5.42 9.04 -4.47
N LEU A 163 -4.18 8.59 -4.24
CA LEU A 163 -3.13 9.41 -3.61
C LEU A 163 -2.96 10.78 -4.26
N LEU A 164 -2.99 10.82 -5.60
CA LEU A 164 -2.74 12.05 -6.36
C LEU A 164 -3.86 13.06 -6.08
N MET A 165 -5.12 12.62 -6.15
CA MET A 165 -6.27 13.47 -5.82
C MET A 165 -6.23 13.95 -4.37
N GLN A 166 -5.88 13.07 -3.41
CA GLN A 166 -5.80 13.44 -2.00
C GLN A 166 -4.71 14.50 -1.74
N VAL A 167 -3.53 14.34 -2.36
CA VAL A 167 -2.45 15.33 -2.27
C VAL A 167 -2.88 16.65 -2.92
N THR A 168 -3.55 16.61 -4.07
CA THR A 168 -4.08 17.81 -4.73
C THR A 168 -5.06 18.57 -3.82
N GLN A 169 -6.02 17.87 -3.21
CA GLN A 169 -7.01 18.49 -2.32
C GLN A 169 -6.38 19.14 -1.09
N ASP A 170 -5.42 18.48 -0.44
CA ASP A 170 -4.70 19.05 0.71
C ASP A 170 -3.83 20.26 0.30
N MET A 171 -3.29 20.26 -0.92
CA MET A 171 -2.55 21.40 -1.47
C MET A 171 -3.46 22.58 -1.81
N GLU A 172 -4.63 22.35 -2.43
CA GLU A 172 -5.63 23.40 -2.69
C GLU A 172 -6.13 24.02 -1.38
N THR A 173 -6.42 23.18 -0.38
CA THR A 173 -6.80 23.64 0.97
C THR A 173 -5.70 24.49 1.61
N CYS A 174 -4.43 24.18 1.34
CA CYS A 174 -3.31 24.99 1.79
C CYS A 174 -3.29 26.37 1.12
N GLU A 175 -3.56 26.46 -0.18
CA GLU A 175 -3.60 27.75 -0.89
C GLU A 175 -4.74 28.64 -0.40
N GLU A 176 -5.94 28.07 -0.23
CA GLU A 176 -7.11 28.81 0.30
C GLU A 176 -6.81 29.47 1.66
N GLN A 177 -6.06 28.78 2.53
CA GLN A 177 -5.66 29.34 3.84
C GLN A 177 -4.76 30.56 3.74
N TYR A 178 -3.91 30.66 2.70
CA TYR A 178 -3.03 31.83 2.53
C TYR A 178 -3.73 32.99 1.81
N GLU A 179 -4.70 32.71 0.94
CA GLU A 179 -5.51 33.76 0.29
C GLU A 179 -6.39 34.51 1.30
N ASP A 180 -6.92 33.82 2.31
CA ASP A 180 -7.76 34.43 3.36
C ASP A 180 -6.96 35.23 4.41
N GLU A 181 -5.66 34.94 4.60
CA GLU A 181 -4.80 35.61 5.59
C GLU A 181 -4.18 36.92 5.06
N ASP A 182 -4.01 37.07 3.74
CA ASP A 182 -3.41 38.24 3.10
C ASP A 182 -4.33 39.49 3.09
N ASP A 183 -5.62 39.34 3.41
CA ASP A 183 -6.58 40.46 3.46
C ASP A 183 -6.63 41.18 4.83
N ASP A 184 -6.00 40.65 5.90
CA ASP A 184 -6.20 41.14 7.27
C ASP A 184 -4.95 41.55 8.09
N MET A 185 -3.69 41.49 7.60
CA MET A 185 -2.54 41.95 8.41
C MET A 185 -1.40 42.67 7.68
N ASP A 186 -1.28 43.97 7.96
CA ASP A 186 -0.03 44.74 7.94
C ASP A 186 1.04 44.07 8.82
N SER A 187 2.21 43.83 8.22
CA SER A 187 3.55 43.69 8.83
C SER A 187 3.64 43.10 10.24
N ASP A 188 4.14 41.87 10.35
CA ASP A 188 5.44 41.63 10.99
C ASP A 188 5.81 40.14 10.89
N ALA A 189 6.93 39.88 10.21
CA ALA A 189 7.78 38.69 10.29
C ALA A 189 7.06 37.39 10.72
N ALA A 190 6.36 36.75 9.77
CA ALA A 190 5.98 35.35 9.87
C ALA A 190 7.26 34.50 9.94
N SER A 191 7.73 34.31 11.16
CA SER A 191 8.75 33.33 11.52
C SER A 191 8.32 31.97 11.01
N LEU A 192 9.08 31.44 10.05
CA LEU A 192 9.61 30.07 9.86
C LEU A 192 9.24 28.94 10.86
N ASP A 193 8.06 28.95 11.46
CA ASP A 193 7.45 27.84 12.21
C ASP A 193 6.77 26.83 11.25
N LEU A 194 6.94 27.06 9.94
CA LEU A 194 6.35 26.35 8.80
C LEU A 194 6.81 24.90 8.62
N LEU A 195 7.59 24.34 9.56
CA LEU A 195 8.13 22.98 9.52
C LEU A 195 7.85 22.19 10.80
N THR A 196 7.11 22.74 11.76
CA THR A 196 6.84 22.10 13.06
C THR A 196 5.47 21.44 13.13
N ASP A 197 5.04 20.74 12.06
CA ASP A 197 4.20 19.56 12.28
C ASP A 197 5.10 18.50 12.96
N SER A 198 5.36 18.73 14.26
CA SER A 198 6.31 17.98 15.08
C SER A 198 5.96 16.50 15.12
N ASP A 199 4.72 16.16 14.81
CA ASP A 199 4.21 14.80 14.87
C ASP A 199 4.71 13.97 13.68
N ILE A 200 4.77 14.56 12.48
CA ILE A 200 5.27 13.86 11.29
C ILE A 200 6.79 13.69 11.38
N TRP A 201 7.50 14.74 11.79
CA TRP A 201 8.95 14.71 11.93
C TRP A 201 9.43 13.92 13.14
N SER A 202 8.72 13.94 14.26
CA SER A 202 9.05 13.09 15.40
C SER A 202 8.83 11.62 15.04
N TRP A 203 7.71 11.27 14.38
CA TRP A 203 7.46 9.91 13.88
C TRP A 203 8.55 9.44 12.90
N LEU A 204 8.93 10.27 11.93
CA LEU A 204 10.06 10.00 11.02
C LEU A 204 11.37 9.78 11.77
N SER A 205 11.69 10.65 12.74
CA SER A 205 12.91 10.54 13.53
C SER A 205 12.96 9.30 14.43
N HIS A 206 11.81 8.77 14.85
CA HIS A 206 11.71 7.58 15.69
C HIS A 206 11.78 6.26 14.90
N ARG A 207 11.36 6.22 13.63
CA ARG A 207 11.38 5.00 12.79
C ARG A 207 12.65 4.82 11.96
N LEU A 208 13.42 5.89 11.74
CA LEU A 208 14.67 5.89 10.95
C LEU A 208 16.02 5.55 11.67
N PRO A 209 16.16 5.05 12.92
CA PRO A 209 17.49 4.83 13.51
C PRO A 209 18.34 3.71 12.88
N GLY A 210 17.81 2.94 11.92
CA GLY A 210 18.33 1.59 11.62
C GLY A 210 18.97 1.33 10.25
N PHE A 211 18.74 2.13 9.21
CA PHE A 211 19.07 1.71 7.84
C PHE A 211 20.04 2.66 7.11
N LEU A 212 21.28 2.73 7.61
CA LEU A 212 22.43 3.32 6.91
C LEU A 212 23.03 2.37 5.84
N PHE A 213 22.22 1.52 5.20
CA PHE A 213 22.67 0.74 4.04
C PHE A 213 22.30 1.42 2.73
N GLN A 214 23.25 2.28 2.36
CA GLN A 214 23.64 2.74 1.04
C GLN A 214 23.39 1.72 -0.11
N LYS A 215 22.15 1.54 -0.55
CA LYS A 215 21.88 1.29 -1.96
C LYS A 215 21.92 2.65 -2.65
N LYS A 216 22.73 2.76 -3.71
CA LYS A 216 22.82 3.96 -4.53
C LYS A 216 21.49 4.08 -5.28
N HIS A 217 20.50 4.70 -4.65
CA HIS A 217 19.15 4.77 -5.19
C HIS A 217 19.14 5.72 -6.40
N PRO A 218 18.59 5.29 -7.54
CA PRO A 218 18.39 6.19 -8.67
C PRO A 218 17.42 7.28 -8.22
N GLN A 219 17.87 8.53 -8.23
CA GLN A 219 16.96 9.66 -8.12
C GLN A 219 15.94 9.54 -9.27
N PRO A 220 14.63 9.78 -9.01
CA PRO A 220 13.67 9.86 -10.11
C PRO A 220 14.14 10.94 -11.09
N PRO A 221 14.00 10.73 -12.41
CA PRO A 221 14.36 11.73 -13.38
C PRO A 221 13.64 13.05 -13.08
N LEU A 222 14.30 14.18 -13.35
CA LEU A 222 13.81 15.54 -13.00
C LEU A 222 12.44 15.91 -13.62
N GLU A 223 11.93 15.09 -14.55
CA GLU A 223 10.73 15.30 -15.36
C GLU A 223 9.58 14.33 -15.03
N THR A 224 9.72 13.44 -14.04
CA THR A 224 8.73 12.36 -13.82
C THR A 224 7.71 12.66 -12.73
N ALA A 225 6.49 12.15 -12.92
CA ALA A 225 5.46 12.02 -11.89
C ALA A 225 5.90 11.00 -10.83
N PHE A 226 6.76 11.40 -9.89
CA PHE A 226 7.36 10.46 -8.93
C PHE A 226 6.32 9.79 -8.02
N LEU A 227 5.19 10.46 -7.75
CA LEU A 227 4.10 9.85 -6.99
C LEU A 227 3.40 8.72 -7.77
N ASP A 228 3.24 8.89 -9.09
CA ASP A 228 2.67 7.87 -9.97
C ASP A 228 3.63 6.67 -10.12
N ASP A 229 4.93 6.95 -10.28
CA ASP A 229 5.99 5.94 -10.30
C ASP A 229 6.05 5.15 -8.98
N TYR A 230 5.97 5.84 -7.85
CA TYR A 230 5.88 5.22 -6.52
C TYR A 230 4.65 4.30 -6.43
N LEU A 231 3.46 4.78 -6.80
CA LEU A 231 2.23 3.98 -6.76
C LEU A 231 2.30 2.74 -7.67
N THR A 232 2.82 2.91 -8.88
CA THR A 232 3.00 1.80 -9.82
C THR A 232 3.97 0.77 -9.25
N THR A 233 5.08 1.25 -8.69
CA THR A 233 6.10 0.39 -8.09
C THR A 233 5.56 -0.42 -6.91
N ILE A 234 4.89 0.19 -5.94
CA ILE A 234 4.35 -0.56 -4.80
C ILE A 234 3.35 -1.63 -5.25
N LYS A 235 2.51 -1.32 -6.26
CA LYS A 235 1.52 -2.25 -6.80
C LYS A 235 2.16 -3.46 -7.46
N ASP A 236 3.17 -3.22 -8.30
CA ASP A 236 3.93 -4.29 -8.95
C ASP A 236 4.65 -5.16 -7.92
N GLN A 237 5.22 -4.55 -6.88
CA GLN A 237 6.00 -5.26 -5.86
C GLN A 237 5.12 -6.08 -4.92
N ILE A 238 3.93 -5.60 -4.58
CA ILE A 238 2.92 -6.39 -3.85
C ILE A 238 2.59 -7.67 -4.64
N TRP A 239 2.37 -7.56 -5.95
CA TRP A 239 2.10 -8.73 -6.79
C TRP A 239 3.27 -9.72 -6.81
N VAL A 240 4.50 -9.21 -6.97
CA VAL A 240 5.70 -10.04 -7.02
C VAL A 240 5.90 -10.77 -5.70
N GLU A 241 5.76 -10.09 -4.56
CA GLU A 241 5.94 -10.70 -3.24
C GLU A 241 4.82 -11.69 -2.89
N LEU A 242 3.57 -11.40 -3.28
CA LEU A 242 2.46 -12.33 -3.14
C LEU A 242 2.72 -13.63 -3.88
N ASP A 243 3.22 -13.58 -5.12
CA ASP A 243 3.53 -14.78 -5.93
C ASP A 243 4.77 -15.51 -5.41
N ALA A 244 5.79 -14.78 -4.97
CA ALA A 244 7.05 -15.37 -4.51
C ALA A 244 6.93 -16.13 -3.18
N ARG A 245 6.06 -15.66 -2.27
CA ARG A 245 5.97 -16.18 -0.90
C ARG A 245 4.91 -17.27 -0.70
N VAL A 246 4.09 -17.59 -1.72
CA VAL A 246 3.07 -18.65 -1.64
C VAL A 246 3.62 -20.00 -1.17
N PRO A 247 4.75 -20.51 -1.71
CA PRO A 247 5.27 -21.81 -1.32
C PRO A 247 5.62 -21.86 0.17
N ASP A 248 6.18 -20.77 0.71
CA ASP A 248 6.54 -20.67 2.12
C ASP A 248 5.28 -20.74 3.00
N LEU A 249 4.23 -19.98 2.65
CA LEU A 249 2.95 -20.03 3.37
C LEU A 249 2.34 -21.44 3.42
N ILE A 250 2.34 -22.13 2.28
CA ILE A 250 1.82 -23.51 2.19
C ILE A 250 2.58 -24.42 3.15
N THR A 251 3.92 -24.32 3.15
CA THR A 251 4.74 -25.16 4.03
C THR A 251 4.54 -24.86 5.50
N THR A 252 4.35 -23.58 5.88
CA THR A 252 4.07 -23.18 7.26
C THR A 252 2.73 -23.73 7.73
N ILE A 253 1.66 -23.52 6.95
CA ILE A 253 0.33 -24.02 7.34
C ILE A 253 0.30 -25.55 7.38
N GLN A 254 0.95 -26.24 6.45
CA GLN A 254 1.04 -27.69 6.50
C GLN A 254 1.77 -28.20 7.75
N ALA A 255 2.84 -27.52 8.16
CA ALA A 255 3.53 -27.87 9.41
C ALA A 255 2.61 -27.68 10.61
N ASP A 256 1.93 -26.54 10.71
CA ASP A 256 1.01 -26.23 11.82
C ASP A 256 -0.16 -27.21 11.89
N LEU A 257 -0.70 -27.63 10.73
CA LEU A 257 -1.79 -28.60 10.65
C LEU A 257 -1.37 -30.03 11.03
N LEU A 258 -0.13 -30.42 10.74
CA LEU A 258 0.40 -31.76 11.03
C LEU A 258 0.94 -31.91 12.47
N GLU A 259 1.34 -30.81 13.11
CA GLU A 259 1.81 -30.83 14.51
C GLU A 259 0.65 -31.00 15.52
N ASP A 260 -0.58 -30.61 15.16
CA ASP A 260 -1.79 -30.74 15.98
C ASP A 260 -2.33 -32.18 16.10
N ASP A 261 -1.73 -33.16 15.40
CA ASP A 261 -2.13 -34.57 15.37
C ASP A 261 -1.41 -35.47 16.42
N PHE A 262 -0.58 -34.90 17.30
CA PHE A 262 0.18 -35.61 18.35
C PHE A 262 -0.19 -35.21 19.79
#